data_AF-A0A7Y5PK49-F1
#
_entry.id   AF-A0A7Y5PK49-F1
#
_cell.length_a   1.000
_cell.length_b   1.000
_cell.length_c   1.000
_cell.angle_alpha   90.00
_cell.angle_beta   90.00
_cell.angle_gamma   90.00
#
_symmetry.space_group_name_H-M   'P 1'
#
loop_
_entity.id
_entity.type
_entity.pdbx_description
1 polymer ?
#
loop_
_entity_poly.entity_id
_entity_poly.type
_entity_poly.pdbx_seq_one_letter_code
_entity_poly.pdbx_strand_id
1 'polypeptide(L)'
;MAARRSFVQVKQVFIEAVAGLAGPRADWLRHQVRHAKEPLDLWLLRGAVFAALRTSDQADHRREQELHRALDSVFPDTTHSAPAPWGA
;
A
#
# COMPACT_ATOMS: atom_id res chain seq x y z
N MET A 1 -15.21 -15.94 4.15
CA MET A 1 -15.19 -14.53 4.64
C MET A 1 -13.82 -14.06 5.18
N ALA A 2 -12.70 -14.75 4.92
CA ALA A 2 -11.37 -14.32 5.37
C ALA A 2 -10.77 -13.23 4.45
N ALA A 3 -10.83 -13.43 3.13
CA ALA A 3 -10.28 -12.49 2.13
C ALA A 3 -10.89 -11.07 2.23
N ARG A 4 -12.22 -10.95 2.40
CA ARG A 4 -12.89 -9.64 2.56
C ARG A 4 -12.45 -8.89 3.82
N ARG A 5 -12.20 -9.59 4.92
CA ARG A 5 -11.72 -8.99 6.17
C ARG A 5 -10.27 -8.51 6.02
N SER A 6 -9.44 -9.31 5.36
CA SER A 6 -8.05 -8.97 5.05
C SER A 6 -7.94 -7.75 4.13
N PHE A 7 -8.81 -7.65 3.10
CA PHE A 7 -8.92 -6.46 2.25
C PHE A 7 -9.29 -5.20 3.03
N VAL A 8 -10.32 -5.27 3.88
CA VAL A 8 -10.76 -4.10 4.68
C VAL A 8 -9.63 -3.62 5.59
N GLN A 9 -8.88 -4.54 6.20
CA GLN A 9 -7.74 -4.20 7.05
C GLN A 9 -6.65 -3.48 6.25
N VAL A 10 -6.26 -3.98 5.08
CA VAL A 10 -5.26 -3.30 4.23
C VAL A 10 -5.76 -1.94 3.74
N LYS A 11 -7.02 -1.85 3.33
CA LYS A 11 -7.63 -0.57 2.92
C LYS A 11 -7.55 0.47 4.03
N GLN A 12 -7.77 0.06 5.29
CA GLN A 12 -7.66 0.94 6.44
C GLN A 12 -6.22 1.47 6.64
N VAL A 13 -5.21 0.60 6.51
CA VAL A 13 -3.80 1.02 6.58
C VAL A 13 -3.46 2.03 5.48
N PHE A 14 -3.96 1.83 4.25
CA PHE A 14 -3.78 2.79 3.17
C PHE A 14 -4.42 4.15 3.49
N ILE A 15 -5.64 4.16 4.05
CA ILE A 15 -6.34 5.40 4.44
C ILE A 15 -5.53 6.17 5.49
N GLU A 16 -5.01 5.49 6.49
CA GLU A 16 -4.21 6.08 7.56
C GLU A 16 -2.88 6.62 7.04
N ALA A 17 -2.21 5.88 6.14
CA ALA A 17 -0.96 6.31 5.52
C ALA A 17 -1.13 7.61 4.72
N VAL A 18 -2.21 7.76 3.96
CA VAL A 18 -2.46 8.97 3.14
C VAL A 18 -3.12 10.11 3.93
N ALA A 19 -3.63 9.85 5.14
CA ALA A 19 -4.23 10.89 5.98
C ALA A 19 -3.20 11.92 6.44
N GLY A 20 -1.97 11.50 6.72
CA GLY A 20 -0.86 12.39 7.13
C GLY A 20 -0.20 13.18 6.01
N LEU A 21 -0.59 12.95 4.75
CA LEU A 21 0.00 13.61 3.59
C LEU A 21 -0.71 14.92 3.26
N ALA A 22 0.06 15.92 2.81
CA ALA A 22 -0.44 17.22 2.39
C ALA A 22 -0.30 17.43 0.87
N GLY A 23 -1.15 18.30 0.32
CA GLY A 23 -1.10 18.77 -1.06
C GLY A 23 -1.97 17.97 -2.06
N PRO A 24 -2.03 18.41 -3.33
CA PRO A 24 -2.98 17.89 -4.33
C PRO A 24 -2.81 16.39 -4.62
N ARG A 25 -1.57 15.89 -4.55
CA ARG A 25 -1.26 14.46 -4.71
C ARG A 25 -1.84 13.62 -3.56
N ALA A 26 -1.82 14.15 -2.34
CA ALA A 26 -2.42 13.50 -1.18
C ALA A 26 -3.94 13.41 -1.32
N ASP A 27 -4.59 14.47 -1.81
CA ASP A 27 -6.04 14.47 -2.05
C ASP A 27 -6.45 13.47 -3.14
N TRP A 28 -5.68 13.43 -4.23
CA TRP A 28 -5.88 12.42 -5.27
C TRP A 28 -5.71 10.99 -4.72
N LEU A 29 -4.66 10.73 -3.94
CA LEU A 29 -4.43 9.42 -3.30
C LEU A 29 -5.56 9.05 -2.33
N ARG A 30 -6.02 9.99 -1.50
CA ARG A 30 -7.17 9.81 -0.60
C ARG A 30 -8.42 9.40 -1.37
N HIS A 31 -8.68 10.04 -2.52
CA HIS A 31 -9.80 9.68 -3.38
C HIS A 31 -9.64 8.26 -3.94
N GLN A 32 -8.50 7.94 -4.56
CA GLN A 32 -8.25 6.63 -5.15
C GLN A 32 -8.37 5.49 -4.12
N VAL A 33 -7.74 5.66 -2.95
CA VAL A 33 -7.81 4.66 -1.87
C VAL A 33 -9.25 4.44 -1.40
N ARG A 34 -10.06 5.50 -1.25
CA ARG A 34 -11.47 5.37 -0.87
C ARG A 34 -12.29 4.62 -1.93
N HIS A 35 -12.01 4.87 -3.20
CA HIS A 35 -12.72 4.28 -4.33
C HIS A 35 -12.25 2.87 -4.72
N ALA A 36 -11.09 2.41 -4.23
CA ALA A 36 -10.62 1.03 -4.42
C ALA A 36 -11.65 0.00 -3.93
N LYS A 37 -12.04 -0.93 -4.80
CA LYS A 37 -13.04 -1.98 -4.49
C LYS A 37 -12.40 -3.34 -4.39
N GLU A 38 -11.25 -3.52 -5.03
CA GLU A 38 -10.52 -4.77 -5.07
C GLU A 38 -9.13 -4.62 -4.45
N PRO A 39 -8.54 -5.69 -3.89
CA PRO A 39 -7.17 -5.66 -3.40
C PRO A 39 -6.18 -5.18 -4.48
N LEU A 40 -6.38 -5.57 -5.74
CA LEU A 40 -5.50 -5.23 -6.85
C LEU A 40 -5.42 -3.72 -7.07
N ASP A 41 -6.51 -2.99 -6.88
CA ASP A 41 -6.53 -1.52 -6.95
C ASP A 41 -5.53 -0.91 -5.95
N LEU A 42 -5.53 -1.42 -4.71
CA LEU A 42 -4.60 -0.96 -3.66
C LEU A 42 -3.15 -1.33 -3.98
N TRP A 43 -2.93 -2.52 -4.56
CA TRP A 43 -1.60 -2.94 -5.01
C TRP A 43 -1.04 -1.99 -6.08
N LEU A 44 -1.85 -1.56 -7.04
CA LEU A 44 -1.42 -0.60 -8.07
C LEU A 44 -1.11 0.78 -7.47
N LEU A 45 -1.82 1.20 -6.43
CA LEU A 45 -1.58 2.47 -5.73
C LEU A 45 -0.32 2.48 -4.86
N ARG A 46 0.22 1.31 -4.49
CA ARG A 46 1.35 1.19 -3.54
C ARG A 46 2.52 2.10 -3.91
N GLY A 47 2.93 2.10 -5.19
CA GLY A 47 4.08 2.88 -5.66
C GLY A 47 3.87 4.39 -5.51
N ALA A 48 2.65 4.84 -5.78
CA ALA A 48 2.28 6.24 -5.66
C ALA A 48 2.21 6.69 -4.18
N VAL A 49 1.72 5.83 -3.28
CA VAL A 49 1.67 6.06 -1.83
C VAL A 49 3.08 6.08 -1.24
N PHE A 50 3.94 5.10 -1.56
CA PHE A 50 5.33 5.08 -1.09
C PHE A 50 6.11 6.31 -1.56
N ALA A 51 5.97 6.70 -2.83
CA ALA A 51 6.61 7.91 -3.33
C ALA A 51 6.13 9.16 -2.55
N ALA A 52 4.84 9.25 -2.24
CA ALA A 52 4.30 10.39 -1.50
C ALA A 52 4.74 10.42 -0.03
N LEU A 53 4.82 9.26 0.64
CA LEU A 53 5.37 9.12 2.00
C LEU A 53 6.84 9.57 2.06
N ARG A 54 7.65 9.17 1.07
CA ARG A 54 9.08 9.56 0.99
C ARG A 54 9.32 11.04 0.72
N THR A 55 8.38 11.72 0.07
CA THR A 55 8.45 13.16 -0.21
C THR A 55 7.86 14.03 0.89
N SER A 56 7.20 13.42 1.88
CA SER A 56 6.69 14.15 3.04
C SER A 56 7.85 14.63 3.90
N ASP A 57 7.79 15.87 4.38
CA ASP A 57 8.78 16.48 5.27
C ASP A 57 8.95 15.66 6.58
N GLN A 58 7.90 14.92 6.94
CA GLN A 58 7.95 13.84 7.93
C GLN A 58 8.03 12.50 7.19
N ALA A 59 9.21 12.15 6.70
CA ALA A 59 9.47 10.82 6.15
C ALA A 59 9.19 9.79 7.25
N ASP A 60 7.99 9.22 7.22
CA ASP A 60 7.49 8.34 8.27
C ASP A 60 7.78 6.88 7.87
N HIS A 61 9.02 6.47 8.12
CA HIS A 61 9.48 5.11 7.89
C HIS A 61 8.63 4.06 8.61
N ARG A 62 7.97 4.43 9.72
CA ARG A 62 7.05 3.53 10.43
C ARG A 62 5.79 3.29 9.60
N ARG A 63 5.17 4.35 9.05
CA ARG A 63 4.01 4.22 8.15
C ARG A 63 4.34 3.44 6.88
N GLU A 64 5.54 3.64 6.34
CA GLU A 64 6.05 2.87 5.20
C GLU A 64 6.18 1.37 5.53
N GLN A 65 6.75 1.02 6.68
CA GLN A 65 6.86 -0.37 7.14
C GLN A 65 5.50 -1.02 7.44
N GLU A 66 4.58 -0.28 8.06
CA GLU A 66 3.21 -0.75 8.33
C GLU A 66 2.48 -1.05 7.02
N LEU A 67 2.63 -0.20 5.99
CA LEU A 67 2.04 -0.42 4.67
C LEU A 67 2.62 -1.66 3.97
N HIS A 68 3.94 -1.87 4.06
CA HIS A 68 4.58 -3.06 3.53
C HIS A 68 4.04 -4.35 4.16
N ARG A 69 4.00 -4.41 5.50
CA ARG A 69 3.46 -5.58 6.22
C ARG A 69 2.00 -5.85 5.89
N ALA A 70 1.19 -4.79 5.74
CA ALA A 70 -0.20 -4.92 5.37
C ALA A 70 -0.35 -5.54 3.97
N LEU A 71 0.45 -5.10 2.99
CA LEU A 71 0.45 -5.66 1.64
C LEU A 71 0.89 -7.13 1.62
N ASP A 72 1.95 -7.50 2.34
CA ASP A 72 2.44 -8.89 2.42
C ASP A 72 1.39 -9.84 3.01
N SER A 73 0.52 -9.34 3.89
CA SER A 73 -0.54 -10.16 4.50
C SER A 73 -1.69 -10.51 3.55
N VAL A 74 -1.95 -9.70 2.52
CA VAL A 74 -3.00 -9.93 1.51
C VAL A 74 -2.44 -10.54 0.22
N PHE A 75 -1.17 -10.28 -0.07
CA PHE A 75 -0.47 -10.77 -1.25
C PHE A 75 0.79 -11.56 -0.88
N PRO A 76 0.65 -12.73 -0.22
CA PRO A 76 1.80 -13.52 0.20
C PRO A 76 2.63 -14.07 -0.98
N ASP A 77 2.03 -14.22 -2.16
CA ASP A 77 2.69 -14.83 -3.34
C ASP A 77 3.47 -13.82 -4.21
N THR A 78 3.27 -12.52 -4.06
CA THR A 78 3.95 -11.51 -4.91
C THR A 78 5.38 -11.20 -4.47
N THR A 79 5.76 -11.56 -3.24
CA THR A 79 7.14 -11.47 -2.74
C THR A 79 8.00 -12.68 -3.12
N HIS A 80 7.40 -13.80 -3.55
CA HIS A 80 8.11 -15.04 -3.92
C HIS A 80 8.35 -15.23 -5.44
N SER A 81 8.02 -14.26 -6.28
CA SER A 81 8.38 -14.33 -7.71
C SER A 81 9.45 -13.33 -8.10
N ALA A 82 10.55 -13.31 -7.34
CA ALA A 82 11.83 -13.06 -7.98
C ALA A 82 12.21 -14.39 -8.66
N PRO A 83 12.33 -14.47 -10.01
CA PRO A 83 12.93 -15.64 -10.61
C PRO A 83 14.31 -15.81 -9.96
N ALA A 84 14.55 -16.99 -9.38
CA ALA A 84 15.84 -17.33 -8.80
C ALA A 84 16.93 -16.97 -9.83
N PRO A 85 17.90 -16.11 -9.48
CA PRO A 85 19.01 -15.92 -10.38
C PRO A 85 19.80 -17.23 -10.30
N TRP A 86 19.93 -17.89 -11.46
CA TRP A 86 20.84 -19.00 -11.80
C TRP A 86 20.65 -20.36 -11.09
N GLY A 87 20.41 -21.41 -11.90
CA GLY A 87 20.56 -22.80 -11.46
C GLY A 87 20.08 -23.88 -12.43
N ALA A 88 20.70 -23.98 -13.62
CA ALA A 88 21.07 -25.23 -14.31
C ALA A 88 21.71 -24.91 -15.68
#